data_AF-A0A915PR19-F1
#
_entry.id   AF-A0A915PR19-F1
#
_cell.length_a   1.000
_cell.length_b   1.000
_cell.length_c   1.000
_cell.angle_alpha   90.00
_cell.angle_beta   90.00
_cell.angle_gamma   90.00
#
_symmetry.space_group_name_H-M   'P 1'
#
loop_
_entity.id
_entity.type
_entity.pdbx_description
1 polymer ?
#
loop_
_entity_poly.entity_id
_entity_poly.type
_entity_poly.pdbx_seq_one_letter_code
_entity_poly.pdbx_strand_id
1 'polypeptide(L)'
;MDVKTNRISLAITLKDWTSQQQNAFGAQLFSRGITGARTVPNGLSKTIDGYEFPNFGSHSSRQHDGYLNVACAIGMTAREIEELVKILEDETPKWAFSTSKGAHSNGKVLYNTSMIISRCINLLIVVA
;
A
#
# COMPACT_ATOMS: atom_id res chain seq x y z
N MET A 1 4.00 -14.62 -21.38
CA MET A 1 4.36 -15.35 -20.15
C MET A 1 3.25 -15.11 -19.16
N ASP A 2 2.52 -16.16 -18.79
CA ASP A 2 1.46 -16.08 -17.80
C ASP A 2 2.10 -16.22 -16.42
N VAL A 3 2.31 -15.11 -15.73
CA VAL A 3 2.98 -15.09 -14.43
C VAL A 3 1.91 -15.23 -13.36
N LYS A 4 2.08 -16.22 -12.50
CA LYS A 4 1.19 -16.51 -11.36
C LYS A 4 0.89 -15.20 -10.61
N THR A 5 -0.39 -14.92 -10.36
CA THR A 5 -0.87 -13.71 -9.66
C THR A 5 -0.08 -13.47 -8.37
N ASN A 6 0.29 -12.21 -8.09
CA ASN A 6 0.93 -11.83 -6.84
C ASN A 6 0.04 -12.20 -5.66
N ARG A 7 0.56 -13.02 -4.75
CA ARG A 7 -0.17 -13.40 -3.53
C ARG A 7 0.38 -12.68 -2.29
N ILE A 8 1.61 -12.15 -2.35
CA ILE A 8 2.46 -11.77 -1.21
C ILE A 8 2.35 -10.31 -0.86
N SER A 9 2.34 -9.46 -1.87
CA SER A 9 2.22 -8.02 -1.66
C SER A 9 0.89 -7.49 -2.16
N LEU A 10 0.49 -6.39 -1.55
CA LEU A 10 -0.71 -5.64 -1.82
C LEU A 10 -0.32 -4.21 -2.15
N ALA A 11 -0.93 -3.64 -3.17
CA ALA A 11 -0.82 -2.23 -3.51
C ALA A 11 -2.12 -1.51 -3.14
N ILE A 12 -2.02 -0.47 -2.33
CA ILE A 12 -3.13 0.39 -1.92
C ILE A 12 -2.98 1.72 -2.67
N THR A 13 -3.93 2.04 -3.53
CA THR A 13 -3.88 3.25 -4.37
C THR A 13 -3.97 4.52 -3.51
N LEU A 14 -3.04 5.45 -3.71
CA LEU A 14 -3.02 6.79 -3.10
C LEU A 14 -3.52 7.81 -4.13
N LYS A 15 -4.76 7.59 -4.58
CA LYS A 15 -5.40 8.40 -5.62
C LYS A 15 -5.67 9.80 -5.12
N ASP A 16 -5.39 10.81 -5.95
CA ASP A 16 -5.55 12.24 -5.64
C ASP A 16 -4.54 12.77 -4.60
N TRP A 17 -3.48 12.00 -4.30
CA TRP A 17 -2.34 12.47 -3.53
C TRP A 17 -1.27 13.02 -4.46
N THR A 18 -0.60 14.11 -4.06
CA THR A 18 0.61 14.59 -4.72
C THR A 18 1.80 13.67 -4.41
N SER A 19 2.84 13.68 -5.25
CA SER A 19 4.05 12.87 -5.02
C SER A 19 4.72 13.20 -3.67
N GLN A 20 4.66 14.47 -3.25
CA GLN A 20 5.15 14.92 -1.94
C GLN A 20 4.32 14.34 -0.79
N GLN A 21 2.99 14.33 -0.91
CA GLN A 21 2.10 13.72 0.09
C GLN A 21 2.33 12.21 0.17
N GLN A 22 2.51 11.53 -0.98
CA GLN A 22 2.82 10.11 -1.04
C GLN A 22 4.13 9.79 -0.30
N ASN A 23 5.20 10.56 -0.54
CA ASN A 23 6.47 10.37 0.18
C ASN A 23 6.35 10.69 1.68
N ALA A 24 5.67 11.78 2.03
CA ALA A 24 5.45 12.16 3.42
C ALA A 24 4.66 11.09 4.19
N PHE A 25 3.68 10.46 3.55
CA PHE A 25 2.92 9.36 4.13
C PHE A 25 3.81 8.16 4.48
N GLY A 26 4.74 7.81 3.59
CA GLY A 26 5.72 6.75 3.87
C GLY A 26 6.57 7.07 5.10
N ALA A 27 7.05 8.32 5.23
CA ALA A 27 7.80 8.78 6.40
C ALA A 27 6.94 8.79 7.68
N GLN A 28 5.67 9.19 7.59
CA GLN A 28 4.70 9.19 8.68
C GLN A 28 4.47 7.76 9.20
N LEU A 29 4.22 6.80 8.31
CA LEU A 29 4.08 5.38 8.68
C LEU A 29 5.35 4.85 9.36
N PHE A 30 6.53 5.17 8.83
CA PHE A 30 7.81 4.77 9.44
C PHE A 30 7.96 5.34 10.86
N SER A 31 7.61 6.61 11.08
CA SER A 31 7.64 7.24 12.40
C SER A 31 6.66 6.62 13.41
N ARG A 32 5.62 5.92 12.94
CA ARG A 32 4.67 5.16 13.77
C ARG A 32 5.09 3.71 13.98
N GLY A 33 6.30 3.34 13.57
CA GLY A 33 6.85 1.99 13.75
C GLY A 33 6.46 0.99 12.65
N ILE A 34 5.79 1.43 11.58
CA ILE A 34 5.52 0.58 10.42
C ILE A 34 6.79 0.49 9.57
N THR A 35 7.38 -0.71 9.55
CA THR A 35 8.55 -1.00 8.71
C THR A 35 8.17 -1.87 7.51
N GLY A 36 8.93 -1.78 6.42
CA GLY A 36 8.68 -2.57 5.20
C GLY A 36 7.57 -2.04 4.28
N ALA A 37 6.78 -1.07 4.72
CA ALA A 37 5.84 -0.36 3.85
C ALA A 37 6.58 0.55 2.86
N ARG A 38 6.24 0.48 1.56
CA ARG A 38 6.92 1.23 0.50
C ARG A 38 5.93 2.09 -0.28
N THR A 39 6.06 3.40 -0.20
CA THR A 39 5.35 4.31 -1.10
C THR A 39 6.03 4.34 -2.46
N VAL A 40 5.27 4.11 -3.51
CA VAL A 40 5.71 4.24 -4.90
C VAL A 40 5.02 5.48 -5.49
N PRO A 41 5.71 6.63 -5.56
CA PRO A 41 5.12 7.84 -6.09
C PRO A 41 4.89 7.75 -7.60
N ASN A 42 3.93 8.52 -8.10
CA ASN A 42 3.80 8.70 -9.54
C ASN A 42 4.93 9.58 -10.10
N GLY A 43 5.41 9.26 -11.31
CA GLY A 43 6.35 10.13 -12.05
C GLY A 43 7.79 10.18 -11.51
N LEU A 44 8.16 9.32 -10.55
CA LEU A 44 9.53 9.29 -10.02
C LEU A 44 10.49 8.68 -11.04
N SER A 45 11.34 9.47 -11.69
CA SER A 45 12.46 8.96 -12.50
C SER A 45 13.71 8.75 -11.64
N LYS A 46 14.48 7.70 -11.95
CA LYS A 46 15.80 7.47 -11.34
C LYS A 46 16.80 6.99 -12.38
N THR A 47 17.98 7.59 -12.40
CA THR A 47 19.10 7.13 -13.22
C THR A 47 20.01 6.20 -12.42
N ILE A 48 20.26 5.01 -12.94
CA ILE A 48 21.20 4.03 -12.35
C ILE A 48 22.12 3.58 -13.48
N ASP A 49 23.42 3.73 -13.27
CA ASP A 49 24.46 3.35 -14.25
C ASP A 49 24.23 3.91 -15.67
N GLY A 50 23.87 5.19 -15.73
CA GLY A 50 23.59 5.89 -17.00
C GLY A 50 22.25 5.55 -17.66
N TYR A 51 21.49 4.59 -17.13
CA TYR A 51 20.16 4.25 -17.62
C TYR A 51 19.07 4.94 -16.80
N GLU A 52 18.14 5.63 -17.47
CA GLU A 52 16.99 6.25 -16.84
C GLU A 52 15.83 5.25 -16.69
N PHE A 53 15.38 5.06 -15.46
CA PHE A 53 14.18 4.29 -15.14
C PHE A 53 13.02 5.27 -14.85
N PRO A 54 12.10 5.48 -15.81
CA PRO A 54 10.88 6.23 -15.55
C PRO A 54 9.99 5.45 -14.59
N ASN A 55 9.25 6.15 -13.72
CA ASN A 55 8.39 5.55 -12.69
C ASN A 55 9.12 4.47 -11.86
N PHE A 56 10.34 4.78 -11.45
CA PHE A 56 11.20 3.90 -10.67
C PHE A 56 10.48 3.35 -9.42
N GLY A 57 10.58 2.04 -9.21
CA GLY A 57 9.88 1.32 -8.14
C GLY A 57 8.51 0.77 -8.51
N SER A 58 7.92 1.20 -9.65
CA SER A 58 6.65 0.66 -10.15
C SER A 58 6.80 -0.59 -11.04
N HIS A 59 8.03 -0.87 -11.48
CA HIS A 59 8.34 -1.90 -12.47
C HIS A 59 7.60 -1.71 -13.81
N SER A 60 7.19 -0.49 -14.12
CA SER A 60 6.53 -0.14 -15.38
C SER A 60 6.86 1.29 -15.81
N SER A 61 7.01 1.54 -17.11
CA SER A 61 7.07 2.90 -17.65
C SER A 61 5.70 3.54 -17.86
N ARG A 62 4.60 2.80 -17.60
CA ARG A 62 3.24 3.30 -17.78
C ARG A 62 2.87 4.29 -16.68
N GLN A 63 2.06 5.29 -17.04
CA GLN A 63 1.49 6.22 -16.06
C GLN A 63 0.61 5.46 -15.07
N HIS A 64 0.74 5.79 -13.79
CA HIS A 64 -0.05 5.22 -12.71
C HIS A 64 -0.29 6.27 -11.61
N ASP A 65 -1.30 6.04 -10.77
CA ASP A 65 -1.42 6.74 -9.50
C ASP A 65 -0.34 6.23 -8.54
N GLY A 66 0.10 7.07 -7.60
CA GLY A 66 0.99 6.58 -6.54
C GLY A 66 0.27 5.56 -5.67
N TYR A 67 1.03 4.66 -5.05
CA TYR A 67 0.45 3.60 -4.22
C TYR A 67 1.37 3.22 -3.06
N LEU A 68 0.78 2.69 -2.00
CA LEU A 68 1.48 2.07 -0.89
C LEU A 68 1.56 0.56 -1.14
N ASN A 69 2.77 0.03 -1.19
CA ASN A 69 3.02 -1.41 -1.21
C ASN A 69 3.29 -1.92 0.21
N VAL A 70 2.55 -2.94 0.62
CA VAL A 70 2.76 -3.70 1.86
C VAL A 70 2.80 -5.18 1.51
N ALA A 71 3.44 -6.00 2.33
CA ALA A 71 3.53 -7.44 2.09
C ALA A 71 3.32 -8.22 3.38
N CYS A 72 2.72 -9.40 3.26
CA CYS A 72 2.69 -10.36 4.35
C CYS A 72 3.83 -11.36 4.15
N ALA A 73 4.90 -11.19 4.92
CA ALA A 73 6.02 -12.12 4.93
C ALA A 73 5.76 -13.27 5.93
N ILE A 74 6.53 -14.35 5.80
CA ILE A 74 6.52 -15.45 6.77
C ILE A 74 6.86 -14.90 8.15
N GLY A 75 6.12 -15.38 9.16
CA GLY A 75 6.31 -14.98 10.54
C GLY A 75 5.53 -13.75 10.96
N MET A 76 4.84 -13.08 10.02
CA MET A 76 3.91 -12.00 10.36
C MET A 76 2.73 -12.56 11.17
N THR A 77 2.36 -11.83 12.22
CA THR A 77 1.30 -12.17 13.14
C THR A 77 0.02 -11.38 12.84
N ALA A 78 -1.14 -11.91 13.27
CA ALA A 78 -2.41 -11.18 13.15
C ALA A 78 -2.39 -9.83 13.89
N ARG A 79 -1.65 -9.75 15.01
CA ARG A 79 -1.48 -8.51 15.77
C ARG A 79 -0.78 -7.42 14.96
N GLU A 80 0.28 -7.77 14.23
CA GLU A 80 0.98 -6.81 13.35
C GLU A 80 0.07 -6.31 12.22
N ILE A 81 -0.84 -7.16 11.73
CA ILE A 81 -1.85 -6.76 10.73
C ILE A 81 -2.84 -5.77 11.36
N GLU A 82 -3.34 -6.04 12.56
CA GLU A 82 -4.25 -5.16 13.29
C GLU A 82 -3.60 -3.80 13.59
N GLU A 83 -2.34 -3.78 14.02
CA GLU A 83 -1.55 -2.57 14.25
C GLU A 83 -1.36 -1.76 12.96
N LEU A 84 -1.03 -2.44 11.85
CA LEU A 84 -0.94 -1.81 10.53
C LEU A 84 -2.26 -1.15 10.13
N VAL A 85 -3.37 -1.88 10.23
CA VAL A 85 -4.70 -1.35 9.85
C VAL A 85 -5.05 -0.13 10.71
N LYS A 86 -4.83 -0.21 12.02
CA LYS A 86 -5.09 0.91 12.94
C LYS A 86 -4.27 2.15 12.58
N ILE A 87 -2.96 1.99 12.35
CA ILE A 87 -2.09 3.12 11.99
C ILE A 87 -2.48 3.69 10.62
N LEU A 88 -2.87 2.84 9.65
CA LEU A 88 -3.38 3.31 8.37
C LEU A 88 -4.67 4.13 8.56
N GLU A 89 -5.59 3.71 9.41
CA GLU A 89 -6.80 4.48 9.71
C GLU A 89 -6.50 5.82 10.38
N ASP A 90 -5.60 5.83 11.37
CA ASP A 90 -5.25 7.02 12.15
C ASP A 90 -4.49 8.06 11.33
N GLU A 91 -3.57 7.62 10.45
CA GLU A 91 -2.67 8.50 9.71
C GLU A 91 -3.18 8.87 8.31
N THR A 92 -4.18 8.14 7.79
CA THR A 92 -4.80 8.49 6.49
C THR A 92 -5.65 9.75 6.64
N PRO A 93 -5.41 10.80 5.82
CA PRO A 93 -6.22 12.01 5.87
C PRO A 93 -7.69 11.74 5.61
N LYS A 94 -8.58 12.42 6.35
CA LYS A 94 -10.03 12.25 6.23
C LYS A 94 -10.57 12.47 4.80
N TRP A 95 -9.95 13.37 4.04
CA TRP A 95 -10.32 13.64 2.66
C TRP A 95 -9.99 12.49 1.70
N ALA A 96 -9.02 11.63 2.06
CA ALA A 96 -8.60 10.50 1.24
C ALA A 96 -9.58 9.32 1.36
N PHE A 97 -10.41 9.27 2.41
CA PHE A 97 -11.55 8.38 2.45
C PHE A 97 -12.64 8.94 1.53
N SER A 98 -12.74 8.40 0.32
CA SER A 98 -13.83 8.77 -0.58
C SER A 98 -15.16 8.31 0.02
N THR A 99 -16.01 9.24 0.44
CA THR A 99 -17.41 8.94 0.72
C THR A 99 -18.08 8.63 -0.61
N SER A 100 -18.30 7.35 -0.92
CA SER A 100 -19.21 6.97 -2.00
C SER A 100 -20.62 7.44 -1.61
N LYS A 101 -21.02 8.65 -2.06
CA LYS A 101 -22.41 9.11 -2.00
C LYS A 101 -23.24 8.22 -2.92
N GLY A 102 -23.77 7.12 -2.40
CA GLY A 102 -24.65 6.24 -3.18
C GLY A 102 -24.77 4.80 -2.68
N ALA A 103 -25.05 4.56 -1.40
CA ALA A 103 -25.72 3.34 -0.97
C ALA A 103 -26.39 3.57 0.39
N HIS A 104 -27.71 3.61 0.36
CA HIS A 104 -28.58 3.75 1.51
C HIS A 104 -28.52 2.49 2.40
N SER A 105 -27.90 2.59 3.59
CA SER A 105 -28.43 2.17 4.91
C SER A 105 -27.31 1.83 5.89
N ASN A 106 -27.36 2.44 7.08
CA ASN A 106 -26.67 2.10 8.33
C ASN A 106 -25.74 0.87 8.30
N GLY A 107 -24.47 1.11 8.03
CA GLY A 107 -23.41 0.14 8.27
C GLY A 107 -22.10 0.89 8.29
N LYS A 108 -21.38 0.87 9.42
CA LYS A 108 -19.96 1.25 9.44
C LYS A 108 -19.29 0.47 8.29
N VAL A 109 -18.46 1.12 7.48
CA VAL A 109 -17.57 0.43 6.56
C VAL A 109 -16.61 -0.38 7.43
N LEU A 110 -17.03 -1.59 7.78
CA LEU A 110 -16.23 -2.56 8.49
C LEU A 110 -15.33 -3.18 7.43
N TYR A 111 -14.11 -2.67 7.29
CA TYR A 111 -13.05 -3.50 6.74
C TYR A 111 -12.96 -4.71 7.67
N ASN A 112 -13.53 -5.84 7.26
CA ASN A 112 -13.59 -7.02 8.11
C ASN A 112 -12.16 -7.50 8.29
N THR A 113 -11.55 -7.19 9.43
CA THR A 113 -10.15 -7.51 9.76
C THR A 113 -9.89 -9.00 9.54
N SER A 114 -10.90 -9.86 9.75
CA SER A 114 -10.89 -11.29 9.46
C SER A 114 -10.55 -11.63 8.00
N MET A 115 -11.01 -10.84 7.02
CA MET A 115 -10.74 -11.07 5.59
C MET A 115 -9.30 -10.72 5.21
N ILE A 116 -8.72 -9.66 5.79
CA ILE A 116 -7.31 -9.28 5.58
C ILE A 116 -6.40 -10.29 6.28
N ILE A 117 -6.71 -10.64 7.54
CA ILE A 117 -5.99 -11.63 8.33
C ILE A 117 -5.98 -13.02 7.64
N SER A 118 -7.12 -13.47 7.12
CA SER A 118 -7.25 -14.79 6.47
C SER A 118 -6.39 -14.92 5.19
N ARG A 119 -6.17 -13.81 4.45
CA ARG A 119 -5.34 -13.83 3.24
C ARG A 119 -3.85 -13.66 3.53
N CYS A 120 -3.50 -12.96 4.60
CA CYS A 120 -2.11 -12.71 4.98
C CYS A 120 -1.45 -13.94 5.65
N ILE A 121 -2.14 -14.67 6.52
CA ILE A 121 -1.54 -15.77 7.32
C ILE A 121 -0.93 -16.92 6.47
N ASN A 122 -1.36 -17.11 5.23
CA ASN A 122 -1.02 -18.30 4.42
C ASN A 122 0.15 -18.13 3.45
N LEU A 123 1.11 -17.23 3.68
CA LEU A 123 1.97 -16.82 2.59
C LEU A 123 3.49 -16.73 2.81
N LEU A 124 4.19 -17.43 1.91
CA LEU A 124 5.63 -17.65 1.84
C LEU A 124 6.33 -16.49 1.09
N ILE A 125 7.45 -16.01 1.66
CA ILE A 125 8.35 -14.92 1.23
C ILE A 125 8.66 -14.92 -0.27
N VAL A 126 8.64 -13.73 -0.90
CA VAL A 126 9.70 -13.17 -1.79
C VAL A 126 9.50 -11.64 -1.85
N VAL A 127 10.54 -10.91 -1.46
CA VAL A 127 10.76 -9.50 -1.80
C VAL A 127 11.04 -9.42 -3.30
N ALA A 128 10.26 -8.66 -4.05
CA ALA A 128 10.59 -8.24 -5.42
C ALA A 128 11.07 -6.78 -5.41
#